data_AF-A0A210QFA9-F1
#
_entry.id   AF-A0A210QFA9-F1
#
_cell.length_a   1.000
_cell.length_b   1.000
_cell.length_c   1.000
_cell.angle_alpha   90.00
_cell.angle_beta   90.00
_cell.angle_gamma   90.00
#
_symmetry.space_group_name_H-M   'P 1'
#
loop_
_entity.id
_entity.type
_entity.pdbx_description
1 polymer ?
#
loop_
_entity_poly.entity_id
_entity_poly.type
_entity_poly.pdbx_seq_one_letter_code
_entity_poly.pdbx_strand_id
1 'polypeptide(L)'
;MEKARKKTPNFRIQIPGDENAKRNILDGLQKVRDILCRNLRHPVNNCDIMESLLHNYLHDKEKEKDNTIPNFCTFKQTEKKDVDQKIFLTAESSVTRLCEVAGDHSKICEGKLAMKKITLKGHATSIRLSCTKDKHHSIFWSSSPYLPDNYFFVNYRVFHGKECSGILPIQYKRFTEGTGLGQLTKDKRKTYFDKYKNLVSMKTKCPLPMRWMRNVLAMNNKMKELTS
;
A
#
# COMPACT_ATOMS: atom_id res chain seq x y z
N MET A 1 -45.11 -52.26 -41.31
CA MET A 1 -45.58 -52.18 -39.91
C MET A 1 -44.82 -51.05 -39.21
N GLU A 2 -45.40 -49.84 -39.17
CA GLU A 2 -44.83 -48.73 -38.41
C GLU A 2 -45.01 -48.98 -36.91
N LYS A 3 -43.90 -49.00 -36.17
CA LYS A 3 -43.92 -49.09 -34.70
C LYS A 3 -44.49 -47.79 -34.14
N ALA A 4 -45.68 -47.86 -33.54
CA ALA A 4 -46.28 -46.77 -32.79
C ALA A 4 -45.30 -46.25 -31.72
N ARG A 5 -44.90 -44.98 -31.82
CA ARG A 5 -44.02 -44.33 -30.84
C ARG A 5 -44.75 -44.24 -29.48
N LYS A 6 -44.25 -44.97 -28.48
CA LYS A 6 -44.72 -44.84 -27.09
C LYS A 6 -44.45 -43.41 -26.61
N LYS A 7 -45.51 -42.68 -26.26
CA LYS A 7 -45.38 -41.37 -25.59
C LYS A 7 -44.66 -41.55 -24.26
N THR A 8 -43.61 -40.76 -24.05
CA THR A 8 -42.92 -40.67 -22.76
C THR A 8 -43.89 -40.13 -21.70
N PRO A 9 -43.85 -40.65 -20.47
CA PRO A 9 -44.71 -40.18 -19.39
C PRO A 9 -44.41 -38.71 -19.08
N ASN A 10 -45.47 -37.91 -18.95
CA ASN A 10 -45.35 -36.50 -18.59
C ASN A 10 -44.89 -36.38 -17.13
N PHE A 11 -43.70 -35.84 -16.93
CA PHE A 11 -43.18 -35.50 -15.61
C PHE A 11 -43.95 -34.29 -15.06
N ARG A 12 -44.85 -34.54 -14.09
CA ARG A 12 -45.58 -33.48 -13.37
C ARG A 12 -44.80 -33.13 -12.10
N ILE A 13 -44.15 -31.97 -12.11
CA ILE A 13 -43.53 -31.41 -10.91
C ILE A 13 -44.64 -30.97 -9.96
N GLN A 14 -44.77 -31.61 -8.80
CA GLN A 14 -45.59 -31.12 -7.71
C GLN A 14 -44.72 -30.21 -6.84
N ILE A 15 -45.01 -28.92 -6.85
CA ILE A 15 -44.31 -27.92 -6.03
C ILE A 15 -45.10 -27.77 -4.73
N PRO A 16 -44.56 -28.19 -3.57
CA PRO A 16 -45.21 -27.97 -2.28
C PRO A 16 -45.13 -26.48 -1.89
N GLY A 17 -46.22 -25.92 -1.35
CA GLY A 17 -46.26 -24.55 -0.82
C GLY A 17 -47.54 -23.79 -1.15
N ASP A 18 -47.58 -22.53 -0.70
CA ASP A 18 -48.67 -21.59 -0.98
C ASP A 18 -48.77 -21.28 -2.50
N GLU A 19 -49.97 -21.02 -3.00
CA GLU A 19 -50.25 -20.86 -4.44
C GLU A 19 -49.46 -19.68 -5.04
N ASN A 20 -49.16 -18.65 -4.24
CA ASN A 20 -48.30 -17.55 -4.65
C ASN A 20 -46.83 -17.98 -4.86
N ALA A 21 -46.27 -18.80 -3.97
CA ALA A 21 -44.90 -19.30 -4.10
C ALA A 21 -44.76 -20.18 -5.34
N LYS A 22 -45.77 -21.02 -5.60
CA LYS A 22 -45.84 -21.87 -6.78
C LYS A 22 -45.88 -21.06 -8.07
N ARG A 23 -46.68 -19.98 -8.15
CA ARG A 23 -46.67 -19.08 -9.31
C ARG A 23 -45.31 -18.45 -9.53
N ASN A 24 -44.66 -17.96 -8.48
CA ASN A 24 -43.34 -17.33 -8.59
C ASN A 24 -42.28 -18.30 -9.11
N ILE A 25 -42.29 -19.55 -8.64
CA ILE A 25 -41.36 -20.59 -9.11
C ILE A 25 -41.64 -20.94 -10.58
N LEU A 26 -42.90 -21.10 -10.96
CA LEU A 26 -43.27 -21.39 -12.35
C LEU A 26 -42.91 -20.25 -13.30
N ASP A 27 -43.12 -19.00 -12.90
CA ASP A 27 -42.70 -17.82 -13.67
C ASP A 27 -41.18 -17.77 -13.83
N GLY A 28 -40.43 -18.08 -12.76
CA GLY A 28 -38.96 -18.21 -12.81
C GLY A 28 -38.50 -19.29 -13.78
N LEU A 29 -39.09 -20.49 -13.72
CA LEU A 29 -38.78 -21.59 -14.63
C LEU A 29 -39.08 -21.23 -16.09
N GLN A 30 -40.18 -20.53 -16.34
CA GLN A 30 -40.54 -20.08 -17.69
C GLN A 30 -39.54 -19.05 -18.23
N LYS A 31 -39.09 -18.10 -17.42
CA LYS A 31 -38.04 -17.14 -17.79
C LYS A 31 -36.72 -17.84 -18.14
N VAL A 32 -36.30 -18.80 -17.33
CA VAL A 32 -35.08 -19.59 -17.59
C VAL A 32 -35.22 -20.37 -18.89
N ARG A 33 -36.37 -21.00 -19.13
CA ARG A 33 -36.67 -21.69 -20.38
C ARG A 33 -36.54 -20.75 -21.58
N ASP A 34 -37.10 -19.56 -21.51
CA ASP A 34 -37.05 -18.59 -22.62
C ASP A 34 -35.61 -18.16 -22.93
N ILE A 35 -34.79 -17.96 -21.89
CA ILE A 35 -33.36 -17.64 -22.03
C ILE A 35 -32.61 -18.80 -22.69
N LEU A 36 -32.83 -20.03 -22.20
CA LEU A 36 -32.15 -21.22 -22.73
C LEU A 36 -32.58 -21.51 -24.19
N CYS A 37 -33.86 -21.38 -24.52
CA CYS A 37 -34.36 -21.53 -25.89
C CYS A 37 -33.69 -20.53 -26.84
N ARG A 38 -33.48 -19.27 -26.40
CA ARG A 38 -32.78 -18.25 -27.19
C ARG A 38 -31.30 -18.58 -27.37
N ASN A 39 -30.63 -19.05 -26.33
CA ASN A 39 -29.19 -19.34 -26.35
C ASN A 39 -28.87 -20.61 -27.15
N LEU A 40 -29.65 -21.67 -26.96
CA LEU A 40 -29.39 -22.99 -27.55
C LEU A 40 -30.05 -23.19 -28.92
N ARG A 41 -30.98 -22.30 -29.32
CA ARG A 41 -31.72 -22.33 -30.59
C ARG A 41 -32.49 -23.64 -30.85
N HIS A 42 -32.82 -24.38 -29.80
CA HIS A 42 -33.68 -25.57 -29.87
C HIS A 42 -34.66 -25.57 -28.69
N PRO A 43 -35.81 -26.28 -28.79
CA PRO A 43 -36.71 -26.44 -27.65
C PRO A 43 -35.99 -27.14 -26.50
N VAL A 44 -36.18 -26.58 -25.31
CA VAL A 44 -35.49 -26.99 -24.09
C VAL A 44 -36.46 -27.80 -23.22
N ASN A 45 -36.01 -28.95 -22.70
CA ASN A 45 -36.79 -29.81 -21.82
C ASN A 45 -36.62 -29.37 -20.35
N ASN A 46 -37.53 -29.80 -19.48
CA ASN A 46 -37.45 -29.51 -18.04
C ASN A 46 -36.14 -30.04 -17.41
N CYS A 47 -35.57 -31.12 -17.96
CA CYS A 47 -34.28 -31.65 -17.53
C CYS A 47 -33.15 -30.62 -17.74
N ASP A 48 -33.05 -30.06 -18.94
CA ASP A 48 -32.01 -29.11 -19.31
C ASP A 48 -32.13 -27.81 -18.48
N ILE A 49 -33.36 -27.39 -18.17
CA ILE A 49 -33.64 -26.24 -17.29
C ILE A 49 -33.08 -26.50 -15.88
N MET A 50 -33.38 -27.67 -15.31
CA MET A 50 -32.93 -28.02 -13.96
C MET A 50 -31.41 -28.21 -13.90
N GLU A 51 -30.81 -28.81 -14.92
CA GLU A 51 -29.36 -28.99 -15.03
C GLU A 51 -28.64 -27.63 -15.12
N SER A 52 -29.15 -26.71 -15.95
CA SER A 52 -28.58 -25.36 -16.06
C SER A 52 -28.73 -24.56 -14.77
N LEU A 53 -29.87 -24.65 -14.08
CA LEU A 53 -30.08 -24.00 -12.79
C LEU A 53 -29.13 -24.54 -11.71
N LEU A 54 -28.96 -25.87 -11.64
CA LEU A 54 -28.03 -26.50 -10.70
C LEU A 54 -26.58 -26.14 -11.02
N HIS A 55 -26.20 -26.12 -12.30
CA HIS A 55 -24.85 -25.74 -12.72
C HIS A 55 -24.55 -24.28 -12.36
N ASN A 56 -25.46 -23.35 -12.64
CA ASN A 56 -25.31 -21.95 -12.27
C ASN A 56 -25.27 -21.76 -10.74
N TYR A 57 -26.10 -22.48 -9.99
CA TYR A 57 -26.09 -22.42 -8.52
C TYR A 57 -24.76 -22.92 -7.93
N LEU A 58 -24.23 -24.03 -8.45
CA LEU A 58 -22.92 -24.56 -8.02
C LEU A 58 -21.80 -23.58 -8.37
N HIS A 59 -21.82 -23.03 -9.57
CA HIS A 59 -20.84 -22.05 -10.04
C HIS A 59 -20.89 -20.75 -9.22
N ASP A 60 -22.08 -20.27 -8.84
CA ASP A 60 -22.23 -19.12 -7.95
C ASP A 60 -21.74 -19.44 -6.52
N LYS A 61 -21.96 -20.67 -6.02
CA LYS A 61 -21.43 -21.12 -4.72
C LYS A 61 -19.91 -21.27 -4.71
N GLU A 62 -19.30 -21.64 -5.84
CA GLU A 62 -17.85 -21.66 -6.00
C GLU A 62 -17.29 -20.23 -6.05
N LYS A 63 -17.97 -19.30 -6.73
CA LYS A 63 -17.61 -17.87 -6.70
C LYS A 63 -17.79 -17.22 -5.33
N GLU A 64 -18.80 -17.61 -4.55
CA GLU A 64 -18.95 -17.14 -3.17
C GLU A 64 -17.83 -17.64 -2.24
N LYS A 65 -17.20 -18.79 -2.53
CA LYS A 65 -15.98 -19.22 -1.82
C LYS A 65 -14.75 -18.40 -2.21
N ASP A 66 -14.70 -17.86 -3.42
CA ASP A 66 -13.68 -16.91 -3.87
C ASP A 66 -13.93 -15.47 -3.42
N ASN A 67 -15.14 -15.14 -2.95
CA ASN A 67 -15.41 -13.95 -2.14
C ASN A 67 -14.86 -14.09 -0.71
N THR A 68 -13.63 -14.60 -0.59
CA THR A 68 -12.83 -14.36 0.61
C THR A 68 -12.77 -12.85 0.77
N ILE A 69 -13.39 -12.36 1.85
CA ILE A 69 -13.18 -11.01 2.36
C ILE A 69 -11.69 -10.71 2.18
N PRO A 70 -11.32 -9.60 1.52
CA PRO A 70 -9.91 -9.28 1.29
C PRO A 70 -9.20 -9.46 2.63
N ASN A 71 -8.22 -10.35 2.68
CA ASN A 71 -7.52 -10.60 3.93
C ASN A 71 -6.77 -9.30 4.29
N PHE A 72 -7.40 -8.46 5.11
CA PHE A 72 -6.85 -7.20 5.58
C PHE A 72 -5.79 -7.41 6.67
N CYS A 73 -5.18 -8.60 6.75
CA CYS A 73 -4.08 -8.83 7.65
C CYS A 73 -2.95 -7.85 7.33
N THR A 74 -2.80 -6.85 8.18
CA THR A 74 -1.77 -5.82 8.10
C THR A 74 -0.38 -6.37 8.41
N PHE A 75 -0.31 -7.57 8.96
CA PHE A 75 0.91 -8.26 9.31
C PHE A 75 1.33 -9.20 8.19
N LYS A 76 2.43 -8.86 7.52
CA LYS A 76 3.11 -9.77 6.61
C LYS A 76 4.34 -10.36 7.31
N GLN A 77 4.28 -11.64 7.63
CA GLN A 77 5.47 -12.35 8.11
C GLN A 77 6.51 -12.35 6.98
N THR A 78 7.71 -11.84 7.30
CA THR A 78 8.80 -11.73 6.33
C THR A 78 9.55 -13.05 6.27
N GLU A 79 9.89 -13.51 5.06
CA GLU A 79 10.69 -14.71 4.88
C GLU A 79 12.14 -14.47 5.30
N LYS A 80 12.87 -15.53 5.69
CA LYS A 80 14.28 -15.43 6.10
C LYS A 80 15.18 -14.78 5.04
N LYS A 81 14.85 -14.95 3.76
CA LYS A 81 15.58 -14.37 2.62
C LYS A 81 15.41 -12.85 2.51
N ASP A 82 14.35 -12.31 3.11
CA ASP A 82 13.94 -10.91 3.02
C ASP A 82 14.21 -10.16 4.34
N VAL A 83 15.03 -10.71 5.23
CA VAL A 83 15.38 -10.09 6.53
C VAL A 83 16.23 -8.83 6.32
N ASP A 84 17.11 -8.84 5.32
CA ASP A 84 18.01 -7.73 5.00
C ASP A 84 17.34 -6.67 4.11
N GLN A 85 16.10 -6.31 4.45
CA GLN A 85 15.38 -5.24 3.77
C GLN A 85 16.00 -3.88 4.05
N LYS A 86 16.01 -3.02 3.03
CA LYS A 86 16.42 -1.62 3.20
C LYS A 86 15.39 -0.89 4.05
N ILE A 87 15.81 -0.48 5.24
CA ILE A 87 15.01 0.32 6.15
C ILE A 87 15.15 1.80 5.77
N PHE A 88 14.03 2.51 5.71
CA PHE A 88 14.04 3.95 5.54
C PHE A 88 12.97 4.60 6.41
N LEU A 89 13.22 5.85 6.80
CA LEU A 89 12.24 6.65 7.51
C LEU A 89 11.24 7.26 6.52
N THR A 90 9.96 7.18 6.88
CA THR A 90 8.89 7.79 6.10
C THR A 90 8.08 8.78 6.93
N ALA A 91 7.63 9.86 6.29
CA ALA A 91 6.63 10.75 6.84
C ALA A 91 5.22 10.23 6.51
N GLU A 92 4.26 10.49 7.39
CA GLU A 92 2.86 10.10 7.21
C GLU A 92 2.29 10.65 5.89
N SER A 93 2.49 11.95 5.62
CA SER A 93 2.04 12.59 4.38
C SER A 93 2.65 11.96 3.12
N SER A 94 3.88 11.46 3.19
CA SER A 94 4.50 10.73 2.07
C SER A 94 3.83 9.38 1.83
N VAL A 95 3.38 8.68 2.88
CA VAL A 95 2.65 7.41 2.75
C VAL A 95 1.27 7.66 2.16
N THR A 96 0.53 8.67 2.65
CA THR A 96 -0.77 9.06 2.07
C THR A 96 -0.64 9.36 0.59
N ARG A 97 0.39 10.13 0.21
CA ARG A 97 0.65 10.45 -1.19
C ARG A 97 0.98 9.22 -2.04
N LEU A 98 1.66 8.22 -1.47
CA LEU A 98 1.91 6.95 -2.16
C LEU A 98 0.62 6.21 -2.48
N CYS A 99 -0.29 6.13 -1.51
CA CYS A 99 -1.60 5.50 -1.67
C CYS A 99 -2.44 6.20 -2.73
N GLU A 100 -2.48 7.54 -2.73
CA GLU A 100 -3.16 8.34 -3.76
C GLU A 100 -2.60 8.04 -5.16
N VAL A 101 -1.27 8.08 -5.30
CA VAL A 101 -0.58 7.81 -6.57
C VAL A 101 -0.87 6.40 -7.08
N ALA A 102 -0.87 5.40 -6.19
CA ALA A 102 -1.22 4.03 -6.55
C ALA A 102 -2.69 3.90 -6.96
N GLY A 103 -3.60 4.58 -6.24
CA GLY A 103 -5.02 4.65 -6.55
C GLY A 103 -5.28 5.30 -7.91
N ASP A 104 -4.69 6.46 -8.17
CA ASP A 104 -4.85 7.18 -9.44
C ASP A 104 -4.24 6.41 -10.62
N HIS A 105 -3.11 5.75 -10.42
CA HIS A 105 -2.55 4.85 -11.44
C HIS A 105 -3.52 3.71 -11.77
N SER A 106 -4.13 3.10 -10.76
CA SER A 106 -5.04 1.95 -10.95
C SER A 106 -6.30 2.30 -11.75
N LYS A 107 -6.73 3.57 -11.72
CA LYS A 107 -7.86 4.07 -12.53
C LYS A 107 -7.52 4.17 -14.01
N ILE A 108 -6.24 4.40 -14.35
CA ILE A 108 -5.78 4.67 -15.72
C ILE A 108 -5.17 3.41 -16.35
N CYS A 109 -4.60 2.53 -15.54
CA CYS A 109 -3.84 1.38 -16.00
C CYS A 109 -4.09 0.15 -15.12
N GLU A 110 -4.38 -0.99 -15.75
CA GLU A 110 -4.50 -2.30 -15.08
C GLU A 110 -3.14 -2.87 -14.60
N GLY A 111 -2.03 -2.23 -14.97
CA GLY A 111 -0.70 -2.66 -14.57
C GLY A 111 -0.40 -2.39 -13.10
N LYS A 112 0.61 -3.07 -12.56
CA LYS A 112 1.07 -2.88 -11.18
C LYS A 112 2.28 -1.93 -11.17
N LEU A 113 2.38 -1.08 -10.16
CA LEU A 113 3.59 -0.28 -9.93
C LEU A 113 4.65 -1.13 -9.23
N ALA A 114 5.78 -1.35 -9.90
CA ALA A 114 6.94 -2.03 -9.36
C ALA A 114 8.03 -1.02 -8.99
N MET A 115 8.73 -1.26 -7.88
CA MET A 115 9.90 -0.48 -7.48
C MET A 115 11.09 -0.86 -8.37
N LYS A 116 11.67 0.12 -9.11
CA LYS A 116 12.84 -0.14 -9.98
C LYS A 116 14.15 0.40 -9.44
N LYS A 117 14.14 1.61 -8.89
CA LYS A 117 15.36 2.27 -8.40
C LYS A 117 15.09 2.92 -7.06
N ILE A 118 15.97 2.65 -6.10
CA ILE A 118 15.94 3.22 -4.76
C ILE A 118 17.22 4.04 -4.58
N THR A 119 17.06 5.35 -4.35
CA THR A 119 18.17 6.29 -4.16
C THR A 119 18.04 6.96 -2.80
N LEU A 120 19.11 6.93 -2.01
CA LEU A 120 19.14 7.54 -0.69
C LEU A 120 19.66 8.97 -0.77
N LYS A 121 18.97 9.92 -0.13
CA LYS A 121 19.31 11.35 -0.10
C LYS A 121 19.36 11.86 1.35
N GLY A 122 20.46 11.58 2.03
CA GLY A 122 20.55 11.78 3.48
C GLY A 122 19.83 10.65 4.19
N HIS A 123 18.78 10.97 4.94
CA HIS A 123 17.88 10.02 5.59
C HIS A 123 16.61 9.70 4.81
N ALA A 124 16.27 10.52 3.83
CA ALA A 124 15.12 10.29 2.98
C ALA A 124 15.47 9.37 1.81
N THR A 125 14.52 8.51 1.46
CA THR A 125 14.63 7.60 0.31
C THR A 125 13.76 8.11 -0.83
N SER A 126 14.31 8.08 -2.04
CA SER A 126 13.59 8.37 -3.28
C SER A 126 13.48 7.10 -4.10
N ILE A 127 12.25 6.72 -4.45
CA ILE A 127 11.92 5.49 -5.17
C ILE A 127 11.34 5.84 -6.53
N ARG A 128 11.87 5.22 -7.58
CA ARG A 128 11.26 5.23 -8.91
C ARG A 128 10.34 4.01 -9.04
N LEU A 129 9.06 4.29 -9.13
CA LEU A 129 8.01 3.32 -9.43
C LEU A 129 7.80 3.27 -10.94
N SER A 130 7.65 2.09 -11.51
CA SER A 130 7.35 1.91 -12.93
C SER A 130 6.26 0.87 -13.10
N CYS A 131 5.32 1.14 -14.00
CA CYS A 131 4.28 0.18 -14.31
C CYS A 131 4.87 -1.06 -15.00
N THR A 132 4.31 -2.22 -14.69
CA THR A 132 4.69 -3.51 -15.30
C THR A 132 4.15 -3.67 -16.72
N LYS A 133 2.98 -3.08 -17.02
CA LYS A 133 2.30 -3.18 -18.33
C LYS A 133 2.80 -2.10 -19.29
N ASP A 134 2.87 -0.86 -18.82
CA ASP A 134 3.28 0.30 -19.63
C ASP A 134 4.61 0.90 -19.13
N LYS A 135 5.62 0.98 -20.00
CA LYS A 135 6.92 1.56 -19.65
C LYS A 135 6.89 3.09 -19.52
N HIS A 136 5.88 3.76 -20.09
CA HIS A 136 5.72 5.21 -20.03
C HIS A 136 5.24 5.69 -18.65
N HIS A 137 4.52 4.84 -17.90
CA HIS A 137 4.07 5.15 -16.55
C HIS A 137 5.23 4.97 -15.56
N SER A 138 5.94 6.07 -15.29
CA SER A 138 7.03 6.12 -14.33
C SER A 138 6.80 7.26 -13.35
N ILE A 139 6.75 6.93 -12.05
CA ILE A 139 6.43 7.89 -11.00
C ILE A 139 7.58 7.93 -9.99
N PHE A 140 7.95 9.13 -9.56
CA PHE A 140 8.93 9.32 -8.50
C PHE A 140 8.19 9.55 -7.18
N TRP A 141 8.51 8.72 -6.20
CA TRP A 141 8.04 8.85 -4.83
C TRP A 141 9.21 9.16 -3.90
N SER A 142 8.95 9.90 -2.83
CA SER A 142 9.94 10.21 -1.79
C SER A 142 9.36 9.93 -0.41
N SER A 143 10.14 9.28 0.45
CA SER A 143 9.73 8.92 1.81
C SER A 143 9.56 10.12 2.74
N SER A 144 9.96 11.31 2.32
CA SER A 144 9.77 12.55 3.07
C SER A 144 9.21 13.64 2.17
N PRO A 145 8.36 14.54 2.68
CA PRO A 145 8.00 15.75 1.98
C PRO A 145 9.23 16.67 1.86
N TYR A 146 9.18 17.52 0.84
CA TYR A 146 10.13 18.60 0.63
C TYR A 146 9.72 19.81 1.46
N LEU A 147 10.71 20.47 2.04
CA LEU A 147 10.62 21.80 2.63
C LEU A 147 10.81 22.86 1.54
N PRO A 148 10.41 24.12 1.79
CA PRO A 148 10.57 25.21 0.82
C PRO A 148 12.01 25.44 0.34
N ASP A 149 13.01 24.99 1.09
CA ASP A 149 14.44 25.07 0.74
C ASP A 149 14.94 23.86 -0.07
N ASN A 150 14.03 23.01 -0.59
CA ASN A 150 14.30 21.78 -1.33
C ASN A 150 15.01 20.67 -0.52
N TYR A 151 14.97 20.74 0.81
CA TYR A 151 15.45 19.66 1.67
C TYR A 151 14.31 18.76 2.15
N PHE A 152 14.65 17.54 2.54
CA PHE A 152 13.68 16.62 3.12
C PHE A 152 13.41 16.92 4.59
N PHE A 153 12.13 16.97 4.97
CA PHE A 153 11.71 17.15 6.36
C PHE A 153 12.30 16.12 7.32
N VAL A 154 12.35 14.84 6.93
CA VAL A 154 12.95 13.77 7.74
C VAL A 154 14.43 14.05 8.02
N ASN A 155 15.17 14.61 7.06
CA ASN A 155 16.56 14.97 7.26
C ASN A 155 16.73 15.98 8.40
N TYR A 156 15.85 16.98 8.44
CA TYR A 156 15.82 17.98 9.49
C TYR A 156 15.51 17.36 10.85
N ARG A 157 14.52 16.47 10.95
CA ARG A 157 14.12 15.85 12.23
C ARG A 157 15.18 14.93 12.82
N VAL A 158 15.77 14.06 12.00
CA VAL A 158 16.80 13.11 12.47
C VAL A 158 18.03 13.87 12.97
N PHE A 159 18.47 14.87 12.19
CA PHE A 159 19.62 15.66 12.57
C PHE A 159 19.34 16.55 13.78
N HIS A 160 18.13 17.12 13.89
CA HIS A 160 17.69 17.80 15.11
C HIS A 160 17.77 16.89 16.34
N GLY A 161 17.27 15.66 16.22
CA GLY A 161 17.33 14.66 17.30
C GLY A 161 18.76 14.36 17.71
N LYS A 162 19.70 14.27 16.77
CA LYS A 162 21.14 14.15 17.06
C LYS A 162 21.66 15.34 17.86
N GLU A 163 21.33 16.58 17.49
CA GLU A 163 21.84 17.77 18.20
C GLU A 163 21.25 17.91 19.60
N CYS A 164 19.99 17.50 19.80
CA CYS A 164 19.31 17.58 21.10
C CYS A 164 19.63 16.42 22.05
N SER A 165 20.09 15.28 21.54
CA SER A 165 20.36 14.07 22.35
C SER A 165 21.75 14.06 23.00
N GLY A 166 22.64 14.98 22.64
CA GLY A 166 24.04 14.93 23.07
C GLY A 166 24.86 13.82 22.42
N ILE A 167 24.31 13.13 21.41
CA ILE A 167 25.02 12.09 20.66
C ILE A 167 26.23 12.69 19.95
N LEU A 168 27.41 12.11 20.19
CA LEU A 168 28.64 12.53 19.54
C LEU A 168 28.59 12.20 18.03
N PRO A 169 29.27 12.98 17.16
CA PRO A 169 29.27 12.73 15.73
C PRO A 169 29.67 11.30 15.32
N ILE A 170 30.61 10.69 16.06
CA ILE A 170 31.05 9.31 15.83
C ILE A 170 29.96 8.28 16.19
N GLN A 171 29.21 8.51 17.26
CA GLN A 171 28.11 7.65 17.68
C GLN A 171 26.96 7.74 16.69
N TYR A 172 26.63 8.96 16.25
CA TYR A 172 25.62 9.17 15.22
C TYR A 172 25.99 8.49 13.90
N LYS A 173 27.25 8.59 13.46
CA LYS A 173 27.75 7.89 12.26
C LYS A 173 27.52 6.37 12.40
N ARG A 174 27.99 5.78 13.50
CA ARG A 174 27.80 4.33 13.77
C ARG A 174 26.33 3.93 13.81
N PHE A 175 25.47 4.75 14.41
CA PHE A 175 24.03 4.52 14.43
C PHE A 175 23.44 4.53 13.01
N THR A 176 23.74 5.55 12.20
CA THR A 176 23.24 5.65 10.82
C THR A 176 23.77 4.54 9.90
N GLU A 177 25.01 4.11 10.09
CA GLU A 177 25.62 3.01 9.33
C GLU A 177 25.03 1.66 9.75
N GLY A 178 24.90 1.40 11.05
CA GLY A 178 24.32 0.16 11.56
C GLY A 178 22.82 0.00 11.25
N THR A 179 22.09 1.11 11.11
CA THR A 179 20.65 1.09 10.77
C THR A 179 20.37 1.19 9.27
N GLY A 180 21.37 1.53 8.45
CA GLY A 180 21.19 1.76 7.01
C GLY A 180 20.41 3.04 6.65
N LEU A 181 20.12 3.91 7.62
CA LEU A 181 19.29 5.12 7.43
C LEU A 181 19.99 6.25 6.66
N GLY A 182 21.20 6.03 6.14
CA GLY A 182 21.99 7.05 5.46
C GLY A 182 22.39 8.22 6.36
N GLN A 183 23.14 9.16 5.80
CA GLN A 183 23.66 10.31 6.55
C GLN A 183 23.71 11.57 5.70
N LEU A 184 23.53 12.73 6.34
CA LEU A 184 23.75 14.01 5.71
C LEU A 184 25.25 14.24 5.41
N THR A 185 25.53 14.89 4.28
CA THR A 185 26.88 15.34 3.93
C THR A 185 27.40 16.32 4.98
N LYS A 186 28.73 16.38 5.14
CA LYS A 186 29.37 17.29 6.10
C LYS A 186 28.89 18.74 5.94
N ASP A 187 28.80 19.22 4.71
CA ASP A 187 28.38 20.60 4.42
C ASP A 187 26.94 20.86 4.84
N LYS A 188 26.01 19.93 4.53
CA LYS A 188 24.60 20.06 4.92
C LYS A 188 24.43 20.04 6.44
N ARG A 189 25.20 19.21 7.14
CA ARG A 189 25.22 19.19 8.61
C ARG A 189 25.71 20.52 9.18
N LYS A 190 26.78 21.09 8.61
CA LYS A 190 27.30 22.40 9.01
C LYS A 190 26.28 23.50 8.78
N THR A 191 25.71 23.59 7.58
CA THR A 191 24.66 24.57 7.25
C THR A 191 23.46 24.47 8.19
N TYR A 192 23.02 23.25 8.51
CA TYR A 192 21.94 23.05 9.48
C TYR A 192 22.35 23.56 10.86
N PHE A 193 23.53 23.16 11.35
CA PHE A 193 24.01 23.55 12.66
C PHE A 193 24.12 25.06 12.80
N ASP A 194 24.61 25.75 11.77
CA ASP A 194 24.70 27.22 11.74
C ASP A 194 23.31 27.87 11.82
N LYS A 195 22.34 27.37 11.04
CA LYS A 195 20.94 27.82 11.13
C LYS A 195 20.35 27.58 12.53
N TYR A 196 20.57 26.40 13.10
CA TYR A 196 20.06 26.04 14.41
C TYR A 196 20.67 26.91 15.53
N LYS A 197 21.99 27.12 15.50
CA LYS A 197 22.70 27.98 16.44
C LYS A 197 22.15 29.41 16.42
N ASN A 198 21.87 29.96 15.25
CA ASN A 198 21.29 31.30 15.11
C ASN A 198 19.89 31.37 15.76
N LEU A 199 19.01 30.41 15.49
CA LEU A 199 17.67 30.35 16.08
C LEU A 199 17.68 30.23 17.61
N VAL A 200 18.59 29.43 18.14
CA VAL A 200 18.80 29.27 19.58
C VAL A 200 19.30 30.58 20.20
N SER A 201 20.33 31.19 19.60
CA SER A 201 20.96 32.41 20.13
C SER A 201 19.99 33.59 20.18
N MET A 202 19.05 33.65 19.24
CA MET A 202 17.97 34.64 19.22
C MET A 202 16.97 34.43 20.36
N LYS A 203 16.63 33.17 20.70
CA LYS A 203 15.70 32.84 21.79
C LYS A 203 16.31 32.97 23.19
N THR A 204 17.63 32.86 23.34
CA THR A 204 18.33 33.04 24.62
C THR A 204 18.44 34.49 25.09
N LYS A 205 17.88 35.46 24.37
CA LYS A 205 17.56 36.79 24.94
C LYS A 205 16.37 36.75 25.92
N CYS A 206 15.68 35.61 26.05
CA CYS A 206 14.70 35.37 27.11
C CYS A 206 15.39 34.69 28.32
N PRO A 207 15.20 35.18 29.56
CA PRO A 207 16.00 34.80 30.70
C PRO A 207 15.48 33.49 31.34
N LEU A 208 15.75 32.33 30.73
CA LEU A 208 15.60 31.04 31.43
C LEU A 208 16.75 30.06 31.10
N PRO A 209 17.08 29.14 32.03
CA PRO A 209 18.44 28.64 32.21
C PRO A 209 18.72 27.37 31.38
N MET A 210 19.27 27.54 30.18
CA MET A 210 19.80 26.42 29.38
C MET A 210 21.22 26.03 29.84
N ARG A 211 21.32 25.43 31.03
CA ARG A 211 22.58 24.92 31.63
C ARG A 211 23.32 23.93 30.70
N TRP A 212 22.57 23.12 29.94
CA TRP A 212 23.15 22.14 29.02
C TRP A 212 23.84 22.78 27.81
N MET A 213 23.33 23.91 27.29
CA MET A 213 23.96 24.60 26.16
C MET A 213 25.28 25.26 26.50
N ARG A 214 25.44 25.76 27.73
CA ARG A 214 26.74 26.25 28.22
C ARG A 214 27.77 25.12 28.24
N ASN A 215 27.37 23.91 28.64
CA ASN A 215 28.26 22.74 28.65
C ASN A 215 28.66 22.29 27.24
N VAL A 216 27.74 22.35 26.27
CA VAL A 216 28.05 22.02 24.86
C VAL A 216 29.00 23.04 24.24
N LEU A 217 28.80 24.34 24.51
CA LEU A 217 29.70 25.40 24.06
C LEU A 217 31.10 25.27 24.70
N ALA A 218 31.17 24.97 26.00
CA ALA A 218 32.41 24.74 26.70
C ALA A 218 33.17 23.51 26.17
N MET A 219 32.47 22.40 25.89
CA MET A 219 33.08 21.21 25.26
C MET A 219 33.66 21.50 23.88
N ASN A 220 32.93 22.27 23.05
CA ASN A 220 33.40 22.60 21.71
C ASN A 220 34.64 23.51 21.72
N ASN A 221 34.71 24.46 22.66
CA ASN A 221 35.90 25.31 22.80
C ASN A 221 37.10 24.49 23.30
N LYS A 222 36.88 23.61 24.28
CA LYS A 222 37.94 22.71 24.79
C LYS A 222 38.44 21.73 23.73
N MET A 223 37.58 21.26 22.83
CA MET A 223 38.01 20.42 21.70
C MET A 223 38.83 21.20 20.66
N LYS A 224 38.54 22.49 20.45
CA LYS A 224 39.36 23.33 19.57
C LYS A 224 40.75 23.54 20.15
N GLU A 225 40.84 23.81 21.45
CA GLU A 225 42.12 23.96 22.15
C GLU A 225 42.96 22.67 22.09
N LEU A 226 42.35 21.49 22.14
CA LEU A 226 43.05 20.21 22.03
C LEU A 226 43.44 19.84 20.60
N THR A 227 42.97 20.57 19.60
CA THR A 227 43.24 20.30 18.17
C THR A 227 44.00 21.43 17.47
N SER A 228 44.45 22.43 18.22
CA SER A 228 45.39 23.48 17.81
C SER A 228 46.73 23.28 18.53
#